data_AF-A0A925E6L4-F1
#
_entry.id   AF-A0A925E6L4-F1
#
_cell.length_a   1.000
_cell.length_b   1.000
_cell.length_c   1.000
_cell.angle_alpha   90.00
_cell.angle_beta   90.00
_cell.angle_gamma   90.00
#
_symmetry.space_group_name_H-M   'P 1'
#
loop_
_entity.id
_entity.type
_entity.pdbx_description
1 polymer ?
#
loop_
_entity_poly.entity_id
_entity_poly.type
_entity_poly.pdbx_seq_one_letter_code
_entity_poly.pdbx_strand_id
1 'polypeptide(L)'
;MHNIKPNYFAGFRIKWTLNNEENWKKTHLLGGKLWFVGGLLLAIVCLFSRENVVIFIFMFVTLVITIIPFIYSYGIYKKQKAINPVN
;
A
#
# COMPACT_ATOMS: atom_id res chain seq x y z
N MET A 1 -8.38 9.33 2.31
CA MET A 1 -7.57 10.38 2.98
C MET A 1 -7.42 11.56 2.03
N HIS A 2 -8.34 12.52 2.05
CA HIS A 2 -8.24 13.72 1.20
C HIS A 2 -7.63 14.92 1.94
N ASN A 3 -7.71 14.94 3.28
CA ASN A 3 -7.25 16.05 4.14
C ASN A 3 -6.12 15.68 5.12
N ILE A 4 -5.59 14.44 5.08
CA ILE A 4 -4.50 14.02 5.97
C ILE A 4 -3.18 14.21 5.23
N LYS A 5 -2.29 15.02 5.81
CA LYS A 5 -0.93 15.21 5.32
C LYS A 5 -0.02 14.04 5.74
N PRO A 6 1.08 13.79 4.99
CA PRO A 6 2.11 12.85 5.40
C PRO A 6 2.57 13.16 6.81
N ASN A 7 2.62 12.14 7.66
CA ASN A 7 3.06 12.26 9.04
C ASN A 7 3.80 10.99 9.47
N TYR A 8 4.55 11.10 10.56
CA TYR A 8 5.35 10.00 11.08
C TYR A 8 4.55 8.98 11.91
N PHE A 9 3.26 9.23 12.16
CA PHE A 9 2.42 8.41 13.04
C PHE A 9 1.55 7.40 12.28
N ALA A 10 1.16 7.69 11.03
CA ALA A 10 0.22 6.87 10.28
C ALA A 10 0.67 6.67 8.82
N GLY A 11 0.42 5.48 8.29
CA GLY A 11 0.58 5.20 6.87
C GLY A 11 1.94 4.65 6.42
N PHE A 12 2.20 4.70 5.12
CA PHE A 12 3.49 4.32 4.51
C PHE A 12 4.56 5.40 4.78
N ARG A 13 5.42 5.17 5.78
CA ARG A 13 6.41 6.13 6.33
C ARG A 13 7.79 6.08 5.67
N ILE A 14 7.82 5.95 4.36
CA ILE A 14 9.08 5.85 3.63
C ILE A 14 9.64 7.26 3.39
N LYS A 15 10.96 7.43 3.40
CA LYS A 15 11.59 8.77 3.25
C LYS A 15 11.04 9.55 2.05
N TRP A 16 10.85 8.87 0.90
CA TRP A 16 10.31 9.51 -0.30
C TRP A 16 8.80 9.73 -0.29
N THR A 17 8.01 8.95 0.45
CA THR A 17 6.57 9.23 0.61
C THR A 17 6.34 10.38 1.57
N LEU A 18 7.12 10.48 2.64
CA LEU A 18 6.98 11.56 3.62
C LEU A 18 7.33 12.94 3.02
N ASN A 19 8.33 12.99 2.14
CA ASN A 19 8.75 14.22 1.48
C ASN A 19 7.85 14.62 0.29
N ASN A 20 6.87 13.81 -0.08
CA ASN A 20 6.02 14.06 -1.23
C ASN A 20 4.56 13.70 -0.98
N GLU A 21 3.74 14.74 -0.77
CA GLU A 21 2.31 14.60 -0.44
C GLU A 21 1.53 13.85 -1.54
N GLU A 22 1.86 14.07 -2.81
CA GLU A 22 1.20 13.39 -3.93
C GLU A 22 1.51 11.88 -3.94
N ASN A 23 2.79 11.50 -3.77
CA ASN A 23 3.22 10.11 -3.68
C ASN A 23 2.57 9.43 -2.47
N TRP A 24 2.57 10.11 -1.32
CA TRP A 24 1.91 9.62 -0.11
C TRP A 24 0.42 9.37 -0.35
N LYS A 25 -0.31 10.36 -0.89
CA LYS A 25 -1.75 10.26 -1.14
C LYS A 25 -2.09 9.15 -2.15
N LYS A 26 -1.36 9.07 -3.27
CA LYS A 26 -1.57 8.03 -4.28
C LYS A 26 -1.30 6.63 -3.72
N THR A 27 -0.21 6.46 -2.98
CA THR A 27 0.15 5.19 -2.33
C THR A 27 -0.90 4.77 -1.30
N HIS A 28 -1.45 5.71 -0.51
CA HIS A 28 -2.53 5.41 0.45
C HIS A 28 -3.86 5.07 -0.21
N LEU A 29 -4.23 5.77 -1.28
CA LEU A 29 -5.43 5.45 -2.04
C LEU A 29 -5.32 4.06 -2.68
N LEU A 30 -4.16 3.71 -3.22
CA LEU A 30 -3.89 2.37 -3.74
C LEU A 30 -3.94 1.32 -2.63
N GLY A 31 -3.23 1.55 -1.53
CA GLY A 31 -3.23 0.65 -0.37
C GLY A 31 -4.64 0.39 0.18
N GLY A 32 -5.46 1.44 0.32
CA GLY A 32 -6.85 1.29 0.76
C GLY A 32 -7.70 0.46 -0.19
N LYS A 33 -7.56 0.65 -1.51
CA LYS A 33 -8.26 -0.19 -2.51
C LYS A 33 -7.81 -1.65 -2.44
N LEU A 34 -6.51 -1.89 -2.31
CA LEU A 34 -5.95 -3.24 -2.20
C LEU A 34 -6.42 -3.94 -0.92
N TRP A 35 -6.42 -3.24 0.22
CA TRP A 35 -6.96 -3.76 1.48
C TRP A 35 -8.44 -4.10 1.39
N PHE A 36 -9.25 -3.26 0.74
CA PHE A 36 -10.67 -3.53 0.55
C PHE A 36 -10.90 -4.79 -0.30
N VAL A 37 -10.25 -4.87 -1.47
CA VAL A 37 -10.38 -6.03 -2.37
C VAL A 37 -9.82 -7.31 -1.73
N GLY A 38 -8.66 -7.22 -1.08
CA GLY A 38 -8.04 -8.36 -0.40
C GLY A 38 -8.84 -8.84 0.81
N GLY A 39 -9.41 -7.92 1.59
CA GLY A 39 -10.30 -8.25 2.70
C GLY A 39 -11.58 -8.95 2.23
N LEU A 40 -12.15 -8.51 1.10
CA LEU A 40 -13.31 -9.16 0.51
C LEU A 40 -12.98 -10.58 0.01
N LEU A 41 -11.83 -10.75 -0.65
CA LEU A 41 -11.34 -12.08 -1.06
C LEU A 41 -11.16 -13.00 0.16
N LEU A 42 -10.53 -12.49 1.22
CA LEU A 42 -10.32 -13.25 2.45
C LEU A 42 -11.63 -13.62 3.13
N ALA A 43 -12.61 -12.72 3.17
CA ALA A 43 -13.93 -13.02 3.72
C ALA A 43 -14.60 -14.19 2.99
N ILE A 44 -14.53 -14.23 1.67
CA ILE A 44 -15.05 -15.34 0.87
C ILE A 44 -14.28 -16.62 1.17
N VAL A 45 -12.95 -16.58 1.17
CA VAL A 45 -12.09 -17.75 1.45
C VAL A 45 -12.38 -18.35 2.83
N CYS A 46 -12.57 -17.50 3.85
CA CYS A 46 -12.90 -17.93 5.21
C CYS A 46 -14.21 -18.72 5.29
N LEU A 47 -15.21 -18.41 4.47
CA LEU A 47 -16.52 -19.08 4.51
C LEU A 47 -16.48 -20.51 3.95
N PHE A 48 -15.55 -20.80 3.05
CA PHE A 48 -15.55 -22.05 2.27
C PHE A 48 -14.29 -22.92 2.47
N SER A 49 -13.28 -22.45 3.20
CA SER A 49 -11.97 -23.11 3.32
C SER A 49 -11.65 -23.54 4.76
N ARG A 50 -10.73 -24.51 4.90
CA ARG A 50 -10.20 -24.96 6.19
C ARG A 50 -9.22 -23.94 6.78
N GLU A 51 -9.09 -23.92 8.10
CA GLU A 51 -8.26 -22.97 8.86
C GLU A 51 -6.82 -22.85 8.32
N ASN A 52 -6.14 -23.96 8.06
CA ASN A 52 -4.77 -23.97 7.55
C ASN A 52 -4.64 -23.24 6.18
N VAL A 53 -5.64 -23.41 5.31
CA VAL A 53 -5.67 -22.78 3.99
C VAL A 53 -5.95 -21.28 4.12
N VAL A 54 -6.88 -20.91 5.00
CA VAL A 54 -7.20 -19.50 5.29
C VAL A 54 -5.97 -18.75 5.80
N ILE A 55 -5.24 -19.33 6.77
CA ILE A 55 -4.04 -18.70 7.34
C ILE A 55 -2.97 -18.49 6.26
N PHE A 56 -2.72 -19.50 5.42
CA PHE A 56 -1.75 -19.39 4.33
C PHE A 56 -2.13 -18.28 3.33
N ILE A 57 -3.39 -18.25 2.90
CA ILE A 57 -3.89 -17.24 1.97
C ILE A 57 -3.85 -15.84 2.61
N PHE A 58 -4.19 -15.72 3.89
CA PHE A 58 -4.09 -14.46 4.63
C PHE A 58 -2.67 -13.90 4.63
N MET A 59 -1.67 -14.72 4.98
CA MET A 59 -0.27 -14.30 4.96
C MET A 59 0.17 -13.88 3.55
N PHE A 60 -0.23 -14.65 2.53
CA PHE A 60 0.12 -14.34 1.14
C PHE A 60 -0.50 -13.01 0.68
N VAL A 61 -1.80 -12.82 0.91
CA VAL A 61 -2.54 -11.62 0.53
C VAL A 61 -2.00 -10.37 1.24
N THR A 62 -1.76 -10.45 2.55
CA THR A 62 -1.20 -9.32 3.32
C THR A 62 0.21 -8.94 2.88
N LEU A 63 1.05 -9.93 2.54
CA LEU A 63 2.37 -9.70 1.97
C LEU A 63 2.27 -8.93 0.64
N VAL A 64 1.41 -9.39 -0.27
CA VAL A 64 1.19 -8.77 -1.58
C VAL A 64 0.67 -7.33 -1.45
N ILE A 65 -0.33 -7.10 -0.59
CA ILE A 65 -0.91 -5.77 -0.36
C ILE A 65 0.09 -4.80 0.27
N THR A 66 1.11 -5.29 0.97
CA THR A 66 2.19 -4.46 1.53
C THR A 66 3.28 -4.15 0.49
N ILE A 67 3.64 -5.13 -0.33
CA ILE A 67 4.71 -5.00 -1.33
C ILE A 67 4.27 -4.12 -2.51
N ILE A 68 3.03 -4.26 -3.00
CA ILE A 68 2.56 -3.51 -4.18
C ILE A 68 2.66 -1.99 -3.98
N PRO A 69 2.14 -1.39 -2.89
CA PRO A 69 2.27 0.04 -2.63
C PRO A 69 3.72 0.49 -2.49
N PHE A 70 4.59 -0.37 -1.95
CA PHE A 70 6.03 -0.07 -1.84
C PHE A 70 6.68 0.10 -3.21
N ILE A 71 6.46 -0.86 -4.12
CA ILE A 71 6.98 -0.81 -5.50
C ILE A 71 6.39 0.38 -6.25
N TYR A 72 5.06 0.57 -6.15
CA TYR A 72 4.37 1.68 -6.79
C TYR A 72 4.93 3.04 -6.33
N SER A 73 5.13 3.21 -5.03
CA SER A 73 5.66 4.43 -4.45
C SER A 73 7.10 4.70 -4.89
N TYR A 74 7.93 3.67 -5.00
CA TYR A 74 9.29 3.78 -5.52
C TYR A 74 9.30 4.21 -7.00
N GLY A 75 8.38 3.68 -7.81
CA GLY A 75 8.19 4.11 -9.20
C GLY A 75 7.83 5.60 -9.33
N ILE A 76 6.94 6.10 -8.46
CA ILE A 76 6.63 7.54 -8.40
C ILE A 76 7.87 8.35 -8.01
N TYR A 77 8.60 7.92 -6.98
CA TYR A 77 9.82 8.59 -6.54
C TYR A 77 10.87 8.70 -7.65
N LYS A 78 11.10 7.61 -8.39
CA LYS A 78 12.05 7.61 -9.52
C LYS A 78 11.61 8.59 -10.62
N LYS A 79 10.32 8.64 -10.94
CA LYS A 79 9.78 9.61 -11.91
C LYS A 79 9.94 11.05 -11.43
N GLN A 80 9.67 11.32 -10.15
CA GLN A 80 9.82 12.65 -9.55
C GLN A 80 11.29 13.11 -9.57
N LYS A 81 12.23 12.23 -9.24
CA LYS A 81 13.66 12.54 -9.27
C LYS A 81 14.19 12.78 -10.70
N ALA A 82 13.64 12.08 -11.69
CA ALA A 82 13.98 12.31 -13.10
C ALA A 82 13.47 13.67 -13.63
N ILE A 83 12.35 14.16 -13.09
CA ILE A 83 11.76 15.45 -13.46
C ILE A 83 12.49 16.61 -12.77
N ASN A 84 12.91 16.43 -11.51
CA ASN A 84 13.63 17.45 -10.72
C ASN A 84 14.98 16.89 -10.20
N PRO A 85 16.04 16.90 -11.03
CA PRO A 85 17.34 16.33 -10.66
C PRO A 85 18.20 17.20 -9.70
N VAL A 86 17.76 18.43 -9.37
CA VAL A 86 18.62 19.49 -8.77
C VAL A 86 18.30 19.82 -7.30
N ASN A 87 17.50 19.01 -6.59
CA ASN A 87 17.31 19.13 -5.14
C ASN A 87 17.94 17.96 -4.38
#